data_AF-A0A931RU05-F1
#
_entry.id   AF-A0A931RU05-F1
#
_cell.length_a   1.000
_cell.length_b   1.000
_cell.length_c   1.000
_cell.angle_alpha   90.00
_cell.angle_beta   90.00
_cell.angle_gamma   90.00
#
_symmetry.space_group_name_H-M   'P 1'
#
loop_
_entity.id
_entity.type
_entity.pdbx_description
1 polymer ?
#
loop_
_entity_poly.entity_id
_entity_poly.type
_entity_poly.pdbx_seq_one_letter_code
_entity_poly.pdbx_strand_id
1 'polypeptide(L)'
;MLKFNMPQFEQLYSQLNSEQKKAVDAIDGPVMVVAGPGTGKTKILTLRIANILKKTDTQPEAILGISSYHLDLSWFCQQYYPESSRGVPLHNRRQ
;
A
#
# COMPACT_ATOMS: atom_id res chain seq x y z
N MET A 1 -11.50 15.30 -1.65
CA MET A 1 -10.19 15.05 -2.28
C MET A 1 -9.27 14.48 -1.21
N LEU A 2 -8.93 13.20 -1.31
CA LEU A 2 -8.17 12.44 -0.31
C LEU A 2 -6.76 13.03 -0.17
N LYS A 3 -6.33 13.39 1.05
CA LYS A 3 -4.99 13.94 1.29
C LYS A 3 -4.01 12.79 1.52
N PHE A 4 -3.54 12.18 0.44
CA PHE A 4 -2.39 11.26 0.49
C PHE A 4 -1.14 12.04 0.92
N ASN A 5 -0.35 11.47 1.83
CA ASN A 5 0.95 12.04 2.18
C ASN A 5 1.98 11.74 1.06
N MET A 6 1.85 12.48 -0.04
CA MET A 6 2.59 12.32 -1.30
C MET A 6 4.13 12.37 -1.20
N PRO A 7 4.78 13.21 -0.35
CA PRO A 7 6.25 13.31 -0.37
C PRO A 7 6.94 12.00 0.03
N GLN A 8 6.29 11.16 0.84
CA GLN A 8 6.91 9.93 1.35
C GLN A 8 6.91 8.79 0.33
N PHE A 9 5.89 8.72 -0.54
CA PHE A 9 5.81 7.71 -1.60
C PHE A 9 6.95 7.89 -2.61
N GLU A 10 7.11 9.09 -3.16
CA GLU A 10 8.09 9.36 -4.22
C GLU A 10 9.53 9.13 -3.72
N GLN A 11 9.82 9.51 -2.48
CA GLN A 11 11.10 9.22 -1.83
C GLN A 11 11.37 7.72 -1.75
N LEU A 12 10.43 6.91 -1.26
CA LEU A 12 10.61 5.47 -1.15
C LEU A 12 10.65 4.77 -2.51
N TYR A 13 9.85 5.22 -3.48
CA TYR A 13 9.83 4.69 -4.83
C TYR A 13 11.15 4.95 -5.57
N SER A 14 11.75 6.14 -5.38
CA SER A 14 13.04 6.49 -5.99
C SER A 14 14.19 5.56 -5.57
N GLN A 15 14.12 5.00 -4.36
CA GLN A 15 15.13 4.08 -3.80
C GLN A 15 15.02 2.64 -4.34
N LEU A 16 13.97 2.32 -5.10
CA LEU A 16 13.78 0.97 -5.65
C LEU A 16 14.67 0.71 -6.87
N ASN A 17 15.13 -0.53 -7.00
CA ASN A 17 15.77 -1.00 -8.23
C ASN A 17 14.74 -1.25 -9.35
N SER A 18 15.22 -1.55 -10.57
CA SER A 18 14.35 -1.74 -11.75
C SER A 18 13.32 -2.85 -11.57
N GLU A 19 13.70 -3.99 -11.00
CA GLU A 19 12.80 -5.13 -10.81
C GLU A 19 11.75 -4.86 -9.73
N GLN A 20 12.13 -4.16 -8.66
CA GLN A 20 11.21 -3.72 -7.62
C GLN A 20 10.20 -2.69 -8.17
N LYS A 21 10.64 -1.76 -9.02
CA LYS A 21 9.75 -0.80 -9.69
C LYS A 21 8.74 -1.49 -10.60
N LYS A 22 9.18 -2.47 -11.41
CA LYS A 22 8.27 -3.30 -12.22
C LYS A 22 7.17 -3.95 -11.37
N ALA A 23 7.52 -4.51 -10.21
CA ALA A 23 6.54 -5.10 -9.31
C ALA A 23 5.55 -4.08 -8.72
N VAL A 24 6.01 -2.86 -8.42
CA VAL A 24 5.15 -1.76 -7.93
C VAL A 24 4.24 -1.19 -9.02
N ASP A 25 4.72 -1.11 -10.26
CA ASP A 25 3.98 -0.54 -11.38
C ASP A 25 2.99 -1.48 -12.04
N ALA A 26 3.14 -2.79 -11.83
CA ALA A 26 2.16 -3.80 -12.22
C ALA A 26 0.91 -3.73 -11.32
N ILE A 27 0.02 -2.80 -11.64
CA ILE A 27 -1.27 -2.60 -10.96
C ILE A 27 -2.35 -3.57 -11.45
N ASP A 28 -2.24 -4.04 -12.70
CA ASP A 28 -3.20 -4.98 -13.29
C ASP A 28 -2.70 -6.42 -13.21
N GLY A 29 -3.63 -7.34 -12.94
CA GLY A 29 -3.36 -8.78 -12.92
C GLY A 29 -2.53 -9.29 -11.73
N PRO A 30 -2.34 -10.61 -11.64
CA PRO A 30 -1.57 -11.25 -10.58
C PRO A 30 -0.07 -10.99 -10.75
N VAL A 31 0.63 -10.73 -9.64
CA VAL A 31 2.08 -10.51 -9.60
C VAL A 31 2.71 -11.44 -8.56
N MET A 32 3.76 -12.16 -8.96
CA MET A 32 4.57 -13.01 -8.07
C MET A 32 5.97 -12.41 -7.92
N VAL A 33 6.40 -12.18 -6.69
CA VAL A 33 7.73 -11.66 -6.37
C VAL A 33 8.51 -12.72 -5.60
N VAL A 34 9.62 -13.18 -6.15
CA VAL A 34 10.55 -14.10 -5.48
C VAL A 34 11.72 -13.30 -4.93
N ALA A 35 11.94 -13.36 -3.62
CA ALA A 35 12.88 -12.47 -2.95
C ALA A 35 13.51 -13.09 -1.70
N GLY A 36 14.84 -12.99 -1.59
CA GLY A 36 15.61 -13.43 -0.43
C GLY A 36 15.36 -12.60 0.84
N PRO A 37 15.87 -13.01 2.02
CA PRO A 37 15.76 -12.23 3.25
C PRO A 37 16.40 -10.83 3.08
N GLY A 38 15.81 -9.81 3.72
CA GLY A 38 16.33 -8.44 3.70
C GLY A 38 16.16 -7.63 2.40
N THR A 39 15.59 -8.20 1.34
CA THR A 39 15.50 -7.53 0.01
C THR A 39 14.33 -6.54 -0.13
N GLY A 40 13.70 -6.12 0.97
CA GLY A 40 12.65 -5.11 0.95
C GLY A 40 11.28 -5.58 0.46
N LYS A 41 10.93 -6.87 0.61
CA LYS A 41 9.62 -7.43 0.24
C LYS A 41 8.44 -6.61 0.77
N THR A 42 8.48 -6.23 2.05
CA THR A 42 7.46 -5.38 2.66
C THR A 42 7.36 -4.05 1.92
N LYS A 43 8.50 -3.35 1.71
CA LYS A 43 8.55 -2.07 0.97
C LYS A 43 7.93 -2.17 -0.43
N ILE A 44 8.16 -3.27 -1.15
CA ILE A 44 7.57 -3.51 -2.49
C ILE A 44 6.04 -3.65 -2.39
N LEU A 45 5.54 -4.53 -1.51
CA LEU A 45 4.09 -4.76 -1.34
C LEU A 45 3.37 -3.46 -0.96
N THR A 46 3.96 -2.75 -0.02
CA THR A 46 3.52 -1.47 0.50
C THR A 46 3.43 -0.39 -0.59
N LEU A 47 4.48 -0.20 -1.38
CA LEU A 47 4.47 0.77 -2.48
C LEU A 47 3.52 0.36 -3.60
N ARG A 48 3.36 -0.94 -3.86
CA ARG A 48 2.40 -1.44 -4.85
C ARG A 48 0.97 -1.11 -4.43
N ILE A 49 0.60 -1.35 -3.17
CA ILE A 49 -0.71 -0.97 -2.62
C ILE A 49 -0.93 0.54 -2.77
N ALA A 50 0.05 1.36 -2.38
CA ALA A 50 -0.03 2.80 -2.54
C ALA A 50 -0.19 3.22 -4.02
N ASN A 51 0.49 2.54 -4.95
CA ASN A 51 0.38 2.82 -6.38
C ASN A 51 -1.01 2.44 -6.94
N ILE A 52 -1.60 1.33 -6.48
CA ILE A 52 -2.98 0.94 -6.83
C ILE A 52 -3.96 2.01 -6.36
N LEU A 53 -3.87 2.41 -5.09
CA LEU A 53 -4.74 3.45 -4.53
C LEU A 53 -4.54 4.83 -5.18
N LYS A 54 -3.33 5.12 -5.69
CA LYS A 54 -3.00 6.37 -6.40
C LYS A 54 -3.51 6.38 -7.84
N LYS A 55 -3.42 5.25 -8.54
CA LYS A 55 -3.74 5.15 -9.98
C LYS A 55 -5.17 4.70 -10.28
N THR A 56 -5.87 4.14 -9.29
CA THR A 56 -7.22 3.59 -9.45
C THR A 56 -8.17 4.17 -8.42
N ASP A 57 -9.48 4.02 -8.62
CA ASP A 57 -10.52 4.41 -7.66
C ASP A 57 -10.77 3.33 -6.59
N THR A 58 -9.79 2.44 -6.38
CA THR A 58 -9.88 1.37 -5.39
C THR A 58 -9.88 1.98 -3.99
N GLN A 59 -10.87 1.61 -3.18
CA GLN A 59 -10.90 2.00 -1.78
C GLN A 59 -9.94 1.12 -0.95
N PRO A 60 -9.25 1.66 0.07
CA PRO A 60 -8.35 0.88 0.92
C PRO A 60 -9.00 -0.37 1.53
N GLU A 61 -10.29 -0.31 1.82
CA GLU A 61 -11.10 -1.40 2.38
C GLU A 61 -11.24 -2.59 1.42
N ALA A 62 -11.01 -2.38 0.12
CA ALA A 62 -11.03 -3.43 -0.90
C ALA A 62 -9.72 -4.23 -0.97
N ILE A 63 -8.69 -3.86 -0.20
CA ILE A 63 -7.37 -4.50 -0.22
C ILE A 63 -7.17 -5.35 1.05
N LEU A 64 -7.06 -6.67 0.86
CA LEU A 64 -6.73 -7.61 1.94
C LEU A 64 -5.21 -7.87 1.97
N GLY A 65 -4.55 -7.46 3.06
CA GLY A 65 -3.15 -7.76 3.32
C GLY A 65 -3.01 -8.89 4.33
N ILE A 66 -2.33 -9.99 3.94
CA ILE A 66 -2.00 -11.09 4.84
C ILE A 66 -0.49 -11.10 5.04
N SER A 67 -0.06 -11.13 6.30
CA SER A 67 1.34 -11.19 6.70
C SER A 67 1.49 -12.19 7.83
N SER A 68 2.63 -12.87 7.89
CA SER A 68 3.01 -13.73 9.01
C SER A 68 3.28 -12.94 10.30
N TYR A 69 3.45 -11.62 10.20
CA TYR A 69 3.63 -10.71 11.33
C TYR A 69 2.48 -9.69 11.38
N HIS A 70 1.94 -9.47 12.58
CA HIS A 70 0.69 -8.74 12.82
C HIS A 70 0.74 -7.21 12.52
N LEU A 71 1.91 -6.62 12.25
CA LEU A 71 2.10 -5.16 12.43
C LEU A 71 2.57 -4.34 11.21
N ASP A 72 2.87 -4.92 10.05
CA ASP A 72 3.55 -4.14 8.99
C ASP A 72 2.63 -3.41 7.99
N LEU A 73 1.50 -4.01 7.58
CA LEU A 73 0.68 -3.46 6.49
C LEU A 73 -0.44 -2.53 6.96
N SER A 74 -1.06 -2.83 8.10
CA SER A 74 -2.17 -2.03 8.65
C SER A 74 -1.70 -0.65 9.13
N TRP A 75 -0.57 -0.61 9.84
CA TRP A 75 0.06 0.64 10.28
C TRP A 75 0.48 1.51 9.08
N PHE A 76 1.00 0.90 8.00
CA PHE A 76 1.35 1.64 6.80
C PHE A 76 0.12 2.23 6.10
N CYS A 77 -0.93 1.44 5.89
CA CYS A 77 -2.16 1.96 5.31
C CYS A 77 -2.70 3.15 6.11
N GLN A 78 -2.67 3.10 7.45
CA GLN A 78 -3.05 4.25 8.28
C GLN A 78 -2.10 5.46 8.19
N GLN A 79 -0.79 5.22 8.06
CA GLN A 79 0.20 6.29 7.91
C GLN A 79 0.06 7.03 6.57
N TYR A 80 -0.28 6.32 5.49
CA TYR A 80 -0.41 6.89 4.14
C TYR A 80 -1.84 7.31 3.80
N TYR A 81 -2.82 6.76 4.51
CA TYR A 81 -4.25 7.06 4.41
C TYR A 81 -4.81 7.43 5.80
N PRO A 82 -4.53 8.65 6.30
CA PRO A 82 -5.00 9.09 7.60
C PRO A 82 -6.53 9.21 7.63
N GLU A 83 -7.11 8.88 8.78
CA GLU A 83 -8.57 8.80 9.02
C GLU A 83 -9.36 10.07 8.69
N SER A 84 -8.70 11.22 8.59
CA SER A 84 -9.30 12.50 8.19
C SER A 84 -9.83 12.53 6.75
N SER A 85 -9.55 11.49 5.96
CA SER A 85 -10.06 11.30 4.61
C SER A 85 -11.40 10.54 4.57
N ARG A 86 -11.93 10.10 5.74
CA ARG A 86 -13.22 9.41 5.88
C ARG A 86 -14.39 10.40 5.76
N GLY A 87 -14.84 10.65 4.53
CA GLY A 87 -16.12 11.31 4.23
C GLY A 87 -17.36 10.40 4.37
N VAL A 88 -17.23 9.24 5.02
CA VAL A 88 -18.32 8.28 5.21
C VAL A 88 -18.43 7.96 6.70
N PRO A 89 -19.61 8.10 7.34
CA PRO A 89 -19.76 7.81 8.76
C PRO A 89 -19.40 6.36 9.04
N LEU A 90 -18.53 6.14 10.02
CA LEU A 90 -18.34 4.83 10.63
C LEU A 90 -19.56 4.51 11.48
N HIS A 91 -20.66 4.13 10.86
CA HIS A 91 -21.73 3.45 11.57
C HIS A 91 -21.45 1.94 11.53
N ASN A 92 -21.21 1.42 12.73
CA ASN A 92 -21.32 0.02 13.12
C ASN A 92 -20.08 -0.88 12.93
N ARG A 93 -19.09 -0.69 13.82
CA ARG A 93 -18.35 -1.82 14.39
C ARG A 93 -18.97 -2.17 15.74
N ARG A 94 -19.76 -3.25 15.76
CA ARG A 94 -20.05 -4.20 16.84
C ARG A 94 -21.33 -4.95 16.46
N GLN A 95 -21.18 -6.13 15.86
CA GLN A 95 -21.64 -7.40 16.39
C GLN A 95 -20.73 -8.49 15.85
#